data_AF-A0AAF3J605-F1
#
_entry.id   AF-A0AAF3J605-F1
#
_cell.length_a   1.000
_cell.length_b   1.000
_cell.length_c   1.000
_cell.angle_alpha   90.00
_cell.angle_beta   90.00
_cell.angle_gamma   90.00
#
_symmetry.space_group_name_H-M   'P 1'
#
loop_
_entity.id
_entity.type
_entity.pdbx_description
1 polymer ?
#
loop_
_entity_poly.entity_id
_entity_poly.type
_entity_poly.pdbx_seq_one_letter_code
_entity_poly.pdbx_strand_id
1 'polypeptide(L)'
;MWGYLRGGRGPSEARWRPWGECRPVALISFRSGTPETRPLFDNHFPVAIAGMTSMGQRIVAWDVQESVHFIRYKRRDNQLVVFCDDTTPRYVTSLTMLDYQSVAIGDKFGSIAILRLPQRVNEDVHEDPLGTRALWERGYLNGASQKADLQAVFYVGDLITTLQKTSLVPGAGEALVYSTIGGQIGMLVPFMSREEHDLLQNLEMHMRVEFPPLCGRDHLAFRSYYHPCKSVIDGDLCEQFSLMDATKQKTVAAELGKKPNELLKKLEDIRTRFAF
;
A
#
# COMPACT_ATOMS: atom_id res chain seq x y z
N MET A 1 -39.67 17.13 53.79
CA MET A 1 -39.27 17.72 52.51
C MET A 1 -39.80 16.80 51.41
N TRP A 2 -40.91 17.20 50.76
CA TRP A 2 -41.46 16.84 49.43
C TRP A 2 -41.12 15.46 48.81
N GLY A 3 -42.01 14.65 48.23
CA GLY A 3 -43.41 14.78 47.77
C GLY A 3 -43.70 13.65 46.76
N TYR A 4 -44.97 13.22 46.64
CA TYR A 4 -45.44 12.16 45.73
C TYR A 4 -46.21 12.77 44.53
N LEU A 5 -46.25 12.05 43.40
CA LEU A 5 -47.22 12.05 42.27
C LEU A 5 -46.95 12.80 40.93
N ARG A 6 -46.94 11.95 39.87
CA ARG A 6 -47.53 12.01 38.51
C ARG A 6 -46.90 12.83 37.37
N GLY A 7 -46.45 12.08 36.34
CA GLY A 7 -47.09 12.09 35.01
C GLY A 7 -46.30 12.70 33.84
N GLY A 8 -45.91 11.88 32.86
CA GLY A 8 -45.46 12.37 31.55
C GLY A 8 -45.04 11.23 30.62
N ARG A 9 -45.74 11.09 29.48
CA ARG A 9 -45.59 10.02 28.48
C ARG A 9 -44.19 10.04 27.85
N GLY A 10 -43.50 8.90 27.82
CA GLY A 10 -42.37 8.68 26.89
C GLY A 10 -42.88 8.00 25.62
N PRO A 11 -42.65 8.54 24.41
CA PRO A 11 -43.04 7.88 23.19
C PRO A 11 -42.05 6.74 22.86
N SER A 12 -42.63 5.54 22.76
CA SER A 12 -42.33 4.45 21.83
C SER A 12 -40.87 4.03 21.57
N GLU A 13 -40.62 2.75 21.88
CA GLU A 13 -39.57 1.90 21.34
C GLU A 13 -39.20 2.22 19.88
N ALA A 14 -37.97 2.70 19.66
CA ALA A 14 -37.29 2.58 18.39
C ALA A 14 -36.44 1.30 18.42
N ARG A 15 -37.06 0.20 18.00
CA ARG A 15 -36.43 -1.08 17.73
C ARG A 15 -35.40 -0.91 16.59
N TRP A 16 -34.13 -0.72 16.93
CA TRP A 16 -33.04 -0.79 15.97
C TRP A 16 -32.71 -2.26 15.68
N ARG A 17 -32.97 -2.71 14.45
CA ARG A 17 -32.39 -3.92 13.85
C ARG A 17 -31.43 -3.51 12.72
N PRO A 18 -30.41 -4.34 12.44
CA PRO A 18 -29.08 -3.87 12.11
C PRO A 18 -28.88 -3.64 10.62
N TRP A 19 -28.16 -2.58 10.30
CA TRP A 19 -27.34 -2.49 9.09
C TRP A 19 -25.89 -2.76 9.50
N GLY A 20 -25.16 -3.48 8.65
CA GLY A 20 -23.93 -4.22 8.93
C GLY A 20 -22.93 -3.54 9.86
N GLU A 21 -22.30 -4.36 10.71
CA GLU A 21 -21.33 -4.03 11.76
C GLU A 21 -20.35 -2.90 11.39
N CYS A 22 -20.76 -1.65 11.60
CA CYS A 22 -19.82 -0.55 11.80
C CYS A 22 -19.12 -0.81 13.12
N ARG A 23 -17.93 -1.44 13.05
CA ARG A 23 -17.04 -1.55 14.20
C ARG A 23 -16.74 -0.13 14.72
N PRO A 24 -16.71 0.08 16.05
CA PRO A 24 -16.40 1.39 16.61
C PRO A 24 -15.02 1.85 16.13
N VAL A 25 -15.00 2.98 15.42
CA VAL A 25 -13.76 3.66 15.01
C VAL A 25 -13.35 4.58 16.15
N ALA A 26 -12.20 4.33 16.77
CA ALA A 26 -11.65 5.22 17.78
C ALA A 26 -10.94 6.39 17.08
N LEU A 27 -11.43 7.62 17.28
CA LEU A 27 -10.70 8.83 16.95
C LEU A 27 -9.63 9.06 18.02
N ILE A 28 -8.38 8.70 17.74
CA ILE A 28 -7.24 9.05 18.61
C ILE A 28 -6.81 10.47 18.26
N SER A 29 -7.28 11.44 19.04
CA SER A 29 -6.80 12.84 18.93
C SER A 29 -5.56 13.00 19.81
N PHE A 30 -4.40 13.22 19.19
CA PHE A 30 -3.21 13.67 19.90
C PHE A 30 -3.33 15.16 20.16
N ARG A 31 -3.94 15.54 21.30
CA ARG A 31 -3.83 16.92 21.80
C ARG A 31 -2.53 17.03 22.58
N SER A 32 -1.72 18.04 22.26
CA SER A 32 -0.62 18.46 23.12
C SER A 32 -1.19 18.98 24.46
N GLY A 33 -0.92 18.26 25.54
CA GLY A 33 -0.88 18.80 26.90
C GLY A 33 -2.20 18.93 27.66
N THR A 34 -2.56 17.90 28.43
CA THR A 34 -3.06 18.07 29.79
C THR A 34 -2.10 17.34 30.74
N PRO A 35 -1.73 17.91 31.91
CA PRO A 35 -0.62 17.41 32.74
C PRO A 35 -0.84 16.04 33.41
N GLU A 36 -2.02 15.42 33.26
CA GLU A 36 -2.37 14.16 33.95
C GLU A 36 -2.33 12.90 33.05
N THR A 37 -2.12 13.05 31.74
CA THR A 37 -2.06 11.89 30.83
C THR A 37 -0.61 11.50 30.58
N ARG A 38 -0.20 10.31 31.07
CA ARG A 38 1.05 9.69 30.61
C ARG A 38 1.03 9.61 29.08
N PRO A 39 2.12 9.96 28.38
CA PRO A 39 2.18 9.79 26.94
C PRO A 39 1.96 8.31 26.62
N LEU A 40 1.05 8.03 25.67
CA LEU A 40 0.80 6.67 25.18
C LEU A 40 1.98 6.13 24.37
N PHE A 41 2.93 6.99 24.02
CA PHE A 41 3.97 6.78 23.03
C PHE A 41 5.27 7.37 23.59
N ASP A 42 6.27 6.53 23.86
CA ASP A 42 7.57 6.97 24.38
C ASP A 42 8.63 7.16 23.26
N ASN A 43 8.35 6.68 22.04
CA ASN A 43 9.24 6.87 20.89
C ASN A 43 8.90 8.09 20.04
N HIS A 44 9.88 8.94 19.77
CA HIS A 44 9.66 10.07 18.89
C HIS A 44 9.60 9.55 17.45
N PHE A 45 8.48 9.74 16.76
CA PHE A 45 8.48 9.60 15.30
C PHE A 45 9.60 10.48 14.73
N PRO A 46 10.35 10.01 13.72
CA PRO A 46 11.60 10.68 13.34
C PRO A 46 11.42 12.14 12.94
N VAL A 47 10.36 12.48 12.21
CA VAL A 47 10.14 13.85 11.72
C VAL A 47 8.73 14.34 12.03
N ALA A 48 7.72 13.83 11.31
CA ALA A 48 6.34 14.26 11.43
C ALA A 48 5.41 13.23 10.79
N ILE A 49 4.36 12.84 11.52
CA ILE A 49 3.33 11.94 11.03
C ILE A 49 2.54 12.63 9.92
N ALA A 50 2.61 12.09 8.70
CA ALA A 50 1.82 12.55 7.56
C ALA A 50 0.43 11.88 7.52
N GLY A 51 0.28 10.70 8.13
CA GLY A 51 -1.01 10.07 8.34
C GLY A 51 -0.91 8.70 9.02
N MET A 52 -2.08 8.09 9.25
CA MET A 52 -2.17 6.78 9.86
C MET A 52 -3.42 6.01 9.41
N THR A 53 -3.35 4.70 9.48
CA THR A 53 -4.44 3.76 9.22
C THR A 53 -4.36 2.58 10.18
N SER A 54 -5.43 1.80 10.30
CA SER A 54 -5.48 0.67 11.24
C SER A 54 -6.32 -0.49 10.73
N MET A 55 -5.95 -1.70 11.16
CA MET A 55 -6.66 -2.95 10.88
C MET A 55 -6.53 -3.80 12.14
N GLY A 56 -7.65 -4.03 12.83
CA GLY A 56 -7.64 -4.73 14.11
C GLY A 56 -6.83 -3.97 15.16
N GLN A 57 -5.82 -4.64 15.73
CA GLN A 57 -4.95 -4.09 16.78
C GLN A 57 -3.66 -3.44 16.24
N ARG A 58 -3.49 -3.48 14.91
CA ARG A 58 -2.31 -2.93 14.23
C ARG A 58 -2.64 -1.56 13.67
N ILE A 59 -1.72 -0.65 13.93
CA ILE A 59 -1.73 0.71 13.41
C ILE A 59 -0.52 0.82 12.48
N VAL A 60 -0.72 1.42 11.31
CA VAL A 60 0.37 1.81 10.42
C VAL A 60 0.34 3.32 10.35
N ALA A 61 1.42 3.94 10.79
CA ALA A 61 1.64 5.36 10.64
C ALA A 61 2.74 5.58 9.61
N TRP A 62 2.66 6.66 8.85
CA TRP A 62 3.72 7.05 7.93
C TRP A 62 4.20 8.45 8.23
N ASP A 63 5.51 8.58 8.12
CA ASP A 63 6.23 9.82 8.32
C ASP A 63 6.36 10.56 6.98
N VAL A 64 6.53 11.88 7.04
CA VAL A 64 6.74 12.73 5.85
C VAL A 64 8.04 12.39 5.09
N GLN A 65 9.02 11.78 5.75
CA GLN A 65 10.33 11.45 5.19
C GLN A 65 10.76 10.01 5.49
N GLU A 66 10.50 9.51 6.70
CA GLU A 66 11.01 8.21 7.16
C GLU A 66 10.03 7.05 6.91
N SER A 67 9.34 7.07 5.75
CA SER A 67 8.51 5.97 5.25
C SER A 67 7.42 5.55 6.26
N VAL A 68 7.34 4.27 6.62
CA VAL A 68 6.23 3.70 7.42
C VAL A 68 6.73 3.02 8.68
N HIS A 69 5.89 3.10 9.72
CA HIS A 69 6.09 2.48 11.02
C HIS A 69 4.87 1.64 11.38
N PHE A 70 5.12 0.36 11.66
CA PHE A 70 4.12 -0.57 12.17
C PHE A 70 4.08 -0.54 13.69
N ILE A 71 2.90 -0.28 14.21
CA ILE A 71 2.65 0.01 15.62
C ILE A 71 1.62 -0.98 16.15
N ARG A 72 1.86 -1.46 17.37
CA ARG A 72 0.89 -2.26 18.13
C ARG A 72 0.36 -1.47 19.31
N TYR A 73 -0.96 -1.50 19.48
CA TYR A 73 -1.60 -0.97 20.68
C TYR A 73 -1.75 -2.05 21.76
N LYS A 74 -1.04 -1.87 22.88
CA LYS A 74 -1.11 -2.72 24.07
C LYS A 74 -2.17 -2.17 25.03
N ARG A 75 -3.39 -2.71 24.94
CA ARG A 75 -4.55 -2.26 25.74
C ARG A 75 -4.35 -2.32 27.26
N ARG A 76 -3.64 -3.33 27.77
CA ARG A 76 -3.43 -3.51 29.22
C ARG A 76 -2.56 -2.40 29.81
N ASP A 77 -1.52 -2.03 29.08
CA ASP A 77 -0.53 -1.02 29.50
C ASP A 77 -0.89 0.38 28.97
N ASN A 78 -1.91 0.46 28.11
CA ASN A 78 -2.31 1.64 27.37
C ASN A 78 -1.12 2.29 26.65
N GLN A 79 -0.34 1.48 25.94
CA GLN A 79 0.91 1.88 25.29
C GLN A 79 0.88 1.55 23.80
N LEU A 80 1.48 2.40 22.99
CA LEU A 80 1.74 2.20 21.57
C LEU A 80 3.23 1.88 21.39
N VAL A 81 3.52 0.76 20.74
CA VAL A 81 4.91 0.30 20.54
C VAL A 81 5.16 0.12 19.05
N VAL A 82 6.19 0.79 18.53
CA VAL A 82 6.70 0.56 17.18
C VAL A 82 7.50 -0.74 17.19
N PHE A 83 7.07 -1.74 16.42
CA PHE A 83 7.75 -3.05 16.39
C PHE A 83 8.46 -3.31 15.07
N CYS A 84 8.11 -2.59 14.00
CA CYS A 84 8.73 -2.72 12.69
C CYS A 84 8.65 -1.39 11.92
N ASP A 85 9.66 -1.10 11.10
CA ASP A 85 9.75 0.08 10.23
C ASP A 85 10.39 -0.29 8.87
N ASP A 86 10.35 0.64 7.92
CA ASP A 86 11.03 0.48 6.63
C ASP A 86 12.56 0.72 6.77
N THR A 87 13.32 0.23 5.80
CA THR A 87 14.77 0.47 5.69
C THR A 87 15.11 1.67 4.82
N THR A 88 14.20 2.07 3.93
CA THR A 88 14.40 3.15 2.97
C THR A 88 13.54 4.37 3.32
N PRO A 89 14.08 5.59 3.31
CA PRO A 89 13.28 6.78 3.47
C PRO A 89 12.36 6.96 2.25
N ARG A 90 11.08 7.22 2.51
CA ARG A 90 10.05 7.46 1.49
C ARG A 90 9.22 8.65 1.91
N TYR A 91 9.03 9.58 0.98
CA TYR A 91 8.23 10.78 1.21
C TYR A 91 6.76 10.46 0.95
N VAL A 92 6.15 9.75 1.90
CA VAL A 92 4.84 9.13 1.74
C VAL A 92 3.75 10.19 1.63
N THR A 93 2.99 10.14 0.54
CA THR A 93 1.83 11.01 0.31
C THR A 93 0.53 10.27 0.59
N SER A 94 0.46 8.99 0.23
CA SER A 94 -0.71 8.14 0.43
C SER A 94 -0.29 6.72 0.77
N LEU A 95 -1.10 6.05 1.58
CA LEU A 95 -0.89 4.67 1.99
C LEU A 95 -2.22 3.95 2.06
N THR A 96 -2.24 2.70 1.60
CA THR A 96 -3.38 1.80 1.78
C THR A 96 -2.92 0.44 2.25
N MET A 97 -3.69 -0.18 3.14
CA MET A 97 -3.38 -1.53 3.60
C MET A 97 -3.97 -2.56 2.65
N LEU A 98 -3.12 -3.45 2.14
CA LEU A 98 -3.53 -4.49 1.20
C LEU A 98 -4.07 -5.72 1.95
N ASP A 99 -3.41 -6.06 3.04
CA ASP A 99 -3.79 -7.10 3.98
C ASP A 99 -3.28 -6.73 5.39
N TYR A 100 -3.35 -7.65 6.35
CA TYR A 100 -2.88 -7.37 7.72
C TYR A 100 -1.38 -7.09 7.78
N GLN A 101 -0.57 -7.69 6.90
CA GLN A 101 0.89 -7.69 6.92
C GLN A 101 1.52 -6.74 5.90
N SER A 102 0.76 -6.24 4.94
CA SER A 102 1.29 -5.61 3.74
C SER A 102 0.59 -4.30 3.43
N VAL A 103 1.38 -3.31 3.02
CA VAL A 103 0.93 -1.96 2.75
C VAL A 103 1.45 -1.51 1.39
N ALA A 104 0.62 -0.78 0.66
CA ALA A 104 1.03 -0.07 -0.54
C ALA A 104 1.21 1.41 -0.22
N ILE A 105 2.31 1.97 -0.71
CA ILE A 105 2.80 3.30 -0.41
C ILE A 105 2.96 4.04 -1.73
N GLY A 106 2.45 5.26 -1.78
CA GLY A 106 2.67 6.21 -2.85
C GLY A 106 3.53 7.34 -2.30
N ASP A 107 4.53 7.77 -3.06
CA ASP A 107 5.43 8.83 -2.65
C ASP A 107 5.27 10.11 -3.46
N LYS A 108 5.81 11.20 -2.91
CA LYS A 108 5.85 12.54 -3.51
C LYS A 108 6.58 12.56 -4.86
N PHE A 109 7.52 11.67 -5.06
CA PHE A 109 8.36 11.64 -6.24
C PHE A 109 7.77 10.79 -7.37
N GLY A 110 6.68 10.08 -7.13
CA GLY A 110 5.95 9.30 -8.12
C GLY A 110 6.35 7.83 -8.19
N SER A 111 6.89 7.26 -7.11
CA SER A 111 7.03 5.82 -6.96
C SER A 111 5.86 5.23 -6.17
N ILE A 112 5.50 4.00 -6.53
CA ILE A 112 4.64 3.14 -5.74
C ILE A 112 5.50 1.99 -5.21
N ALA A 113 5.38 1.70 -3.92
CA ALA A 113 6.08 0.60 -3.27
C ALA A 113 5.10 -0.26 -2.46
N ILE A 114 5.35 -1.57 -2.43
CA ILE A 114 4.61 -2.52 -1.59
C ILE A 114 5.59 -3.08 -0.56
N LEU A 115 5.31 -2.83 0.71
CA LEU A 115 6.06 -3.39 1.83
C LEU A 115 5.25 -4.48 2.51
N ARG A 116 5.92 -5.51 3.01
CA ARG A 116 5.32 -6.58 3.79
C ARG A 116 6.16 -6.85 5.04
N LEU A 117 5.49 -7.09 6.15
CA LEU A 117 6.14 -7.54 7.38
C LEU A 117 6.80 -8.91 7.18
N PRO A 118 7.96 -9.17 7.81
CA PRO A 118 8.57 -10.49 7.79
C PRO A 118 7.64 -11.57 8.32
N GLN A 119 7.78 -12.81 7.82
CA GLN A 119 6.90 -13.94 8.18
C GLN A 119 6.87 -14.23 9.70
N ARG A 120 7.96 -13.94 10.41
CA ARG A 120 8.10 -14.18 11.86
C ARG A 120 8.30 -12.86 12.62
N VAL A 121 7.39 -11.92 12.40
CA VAL A 121 7.42 -10.64 13.12
C VAL A 121 6.98 -10.83 14.58
N ASN A 122 7.83 -10.42 15.52
CA ASN A 122 7.48 -10.34 16.93
C ASN A 122 6.76 -9.03 17.20
N GLU A 123 5.47 -9.12 17.51
CA GLU A 123 4.64 -7.96 17.80
C GLU A 123 4.62 -7.60 19.30
N ASP A 124 5.05 -8.51 20.18
CA ASP A 124 5.05 -8.33 21.63
C ASP A 124 6.35 -7.71 22.15
N VAL A 125 6.88 -6.73 21.42
CA VAL A 125 8.07 -5.97 21.83
C VAL A 125 7.73 -5.17 23.09
N HIS A 126 8.49 -5.35 24.17
CA HIS A 126 8.34 -4.59 25.40
C HIS A 126 9.45 -3.56 25.48
N GLU A 127 9.08 -2.28 25.58
CA GLU A 127 10.06 -1.25 25.93
C GLU A 127 10.23 -1.26 27.45
N ASP A 128 11.47 -1.42 27.91
CA ASP A 128 11.82 -1.34 29.33
C ASP A 128 11.83 0.13 29.79
N PRO A 129 10.84 0.59 30.59
CA PRO A 129 10.74 2.00 31.00
C PRO A 129 11.89 2.45 31.92
N LEU A 130 12.63 1.49 32.49
CA LEU A 130 13.75 1.73 33.42
C LEU A 130 15.11 1.66 32.72
N GLY A 131 15.14 1.41 31.40
CA GLY A 131 16.37 1.38 30.60
C GLY A 131 17.40 0.32 31.03
N THR A 132 17.01 -0.65 31.85
CA THR A 132 17.95 -1.62 32.44
C THR A 132 18.32 -2.71 31.42
N ARG A 133 17.47 -2.94 30.40
CA ARG A 133 17.73 -3.81 29.24
C ARG A 133 18.30 -3.09 27.99
N ALA A 134 18.57 -1.79 28.08
CA ALA A 134 18.84 -0.89 26.94
C ALA A 134 20.13 -1.14 26.12
N LEU A 135 20.96 -2.11 26.49
CA LEU A 135 22.17 -2.45 25.74
C LEU A 135 21.90 -3.38 24.54
N TRP A 136 20.85 -4.21 24.60
CA TRP A 136 20.54 -5.23 23.58
C TRP A 136 19.28 -4.91 22.75
N GLU A 137 18.45 -3.98 23.22
CA GLU A 137 17.29 -3.43 22.50
C GLU A 137 17.61 -2.15 21.74
N ARG A 138 18.89 -1.89 21.44
CA ARG A 138 19.24 -0.81 20.49
C ARG A 138 18.61 -1.16 19.16
N GLY A 139 17.61 -0.37 18.79
CA GLY A 139 16.92 -0.41 17.52
C GLY A 139 17.85 -0.71 16.34
N TYR A 140 17.43 -1.59 15.45
CA TYR A 140 18.23 -1.91 14.27
C TYR A 140 18.22 -0.67 13.35
N LEU A 141 19.40 -0.23 12.90
CA LEU A 141 19.56 0.98 12.06
C LEU A 141 18.94 2.26 12.66
N ASN A 142 19.08 2.48 13.98
CA ASN A 142 18.50 3.64 14.68
C ASN A 142 16.96 3.73 14.60
N GLY A 143 16.27 2.62 14.31
CA GLY A 143 14.81 2.55 14.22
C GLY A 143 14.25 1.35 14.99
N ALA A 144 13.16 0.75 14.51
CA ALA A 144 12.61 -0.46 15.13
C ALA A 144 13.58 -1.65 15.03
N SER A 145 13.40 -2.65 15.90
CA SER A 145 14.24 -3.86 15.91
C SER A 145 14.05 -4.74 14.66
N GLN A 146 12.90 -4.63 13.99
CA GLN A 146 12.55 -5.44 12.82
C GLN A 146 12.29 -4.53 11.63
N LYS A 147 12.61 -5.00 10.42
CA LYS A 147 12.48 -4.24 9.19
C LYS A 147 11.50 -4.89 8.24
N ALA A 148 10.71 -4.07 7.54
CA ALA A 148 9.78 -4.53 6.53
C ALA A 148 10.51 -4.92 5.23
N ASP A 149 9.99 -5.94 4.55
CA ASP A 149 10.52 -6.43 3.29
C ASP A 149 9.85 -5.72 2.11
N LEU A 150 10.66 -5.12 1.23
CA LEU A 150 10.17 -4.56 -0.04
C LEU A 150 9.75 -5.69 -0.98
N GLN A 151 8.46 -5.77 -1.29
CA GLN A 151 7.91 -6.77 -2.21
C GLN A 151 7.94 -6.29 -3.66
N ALA A 152 7.48 -5.06 -3.89
CA ALA A 152 7.42 -4.48 -5.23
C ALA A 152 7.74 -2.98 -5.17
N VAL A 153 8.34 -2.45 -6.23
CA VAL A 153 8.53 -1.01 -6.42
C VAL A 153 8.49 -0.67 -7.90
N PHE A 154 7.83 0.43 -8.23
CA PHE A 154 7.65 0.89 -9.60
C PHE A 154 7.59 2.41 -9.65
N TYR A 155 8.33 3.01 -10.57
CA TYR A 155 8.27 4.45 -10.83
C TYR A 155 7.20 4.76 -11.87
N VAL A 156 6.14 5.43 -11.43
CA VAL A 156 5.04 5.88 -12.30
C VAL A 156 5.47 7.07 -13.15
N GLY A 157 6.20 8.02 -12.55
CA GLY A 157 6.65 9.24 -13.23
C GLY A 157 5.95 10.52 -12.79
N ASP A 158 4.96 10.41 -11.90
CA ASP A 158 4.17 11.54 -11.41
C ASP A 158 3.75 11.31 -9.95
N LEU A 159 3.60 12.39 -9.18
CA LEU A 159 3.30 12.35 -7.75
C LEU A 159 2.00 11.60 -7.49
N ILE A 160 2.06 10.60 -6.61
CA ILE A 160 0.87 9.80 -6.23
C ILE A 160 0.05 10.58 -5.21
N THR A 161 -1.22 10.84 -5.50
CA THR A 161 -2.11 11.61 -4.62
C THR A 161 -3.00 10.72 -3.78
N THR A 162 -3.49 9.60 -4.34
CA THR A 162 -4.30 8.63 -3.62
C THR A 162 -3.94 7.20 -4.01
N LEU A 163 -4.13 6.27 -3.07
CA LEU A 163 -4.03 4.84 -3.27
C LEU A 163 -5.22 4.17 -2.61
N GLN A 164 -5.89 3.30 -3.35
CA GLN A 164 -7.05 2.57 -2.84
C GLN A 164 -7.10 1.15 -3.42
N LYS A 165 -7.12 0.17 -2.53
CA LYS A 165 -7.46 -1.20 -2.88
C LYS A 165 -8.99 -1.31 -3.03
N THR A 166 -9.46 -1.69 -4.22
CA THR A 166 -10.89 -1.83 -4.50
C THR A 166 -11.16 -2.76 -5.68
N SER A 167 -12.40 -3.21 -5.84
CA SER A 167 -12.88 -3.86 -7.06
C SER A 167 -13.70 -2.86 -7.86
N LEU A 168 -13.35 -2.64 -9.14
CA LEU A 168 -14.06 -1.70 -10.02
C LEU A 168 -15.28 -2.31 -10.69
N VAL A 169 -15.27 -3.63 -10.87
CA VAL A 169 -16.34 -4.38 -11.53
C VAL A 169 -16.95 -5.36 -10.53
N PRO A 170 -18.28 -5.41 -10.36
CA PRO A 170 -18.91 -6.37 -9.46
C PRO A 170 -18.50 -7.81 -9.80
N GLY A 171 -17.93 -8.52 -8.82
CA GLY A 171 -17.46 -9.90 -8.98
C GLY A 171 -16.04 -10.05 -9.55
N ALA A 172 -15.38 -8.95 -9.92
CA ALA A 172 -13.96 -8.97 -10.28
C ALA A 172 -13.04 -8.99 -9.06
N GLY A 173 -11.79 -9.43 -9.27
CA GLY A 173 -10.75 -9.38 -8.26
C GLY A 173 -10.42 -7.95 -7.83
N GLU A 174 -9.86 -7.82 -6.63
CA GLU A 174 -9.40 -6.52 -6.12
C GLU A 174 -8.12 -6.09 -6.83
N ALA A 175 -8.04 -4.80 -7.17
CA ALA A 175 -6.87 -4.16 -7.73
C ALA A 175 -6.48 -2.96 -6.86
N LEU A 176 -5.23 -2.52 -6.98
CA LEU A 176 -4.75 -1.30 -6.33
C LEU A 176 -4.85 -0.14 -7.32
N VAL A 177 -5.84 0.72 -7.12
CA VAL A 177 -6.07 1.92 -7.93
C VAL A 177 -5.27 3.08 -7.35
N TYR A 178 -4.65 3.88 -8.21
CA TYR A 178 -3.94 5.09 -7.83
C TYR A 178 -4.34 6.27 -8.69
N SER A 179 -4.26 7.46 -8.11
CA SER A 179 -4.35 8.73 -8.84
C SER A 179 -3.06 9.52 -8.70
N THR A 180 -2.75 10.33 -9.70
CA THR A 180 -1.60 11.24 -9.68
C THR A 180 -2.04 12.70 -9.65
N ILE A 181 -1.11 13.62 -9.40
CA ILE A 181 -1.40 15.06 -9.43
C ILE A 181 -1.65 15.57 -10.86
N GLY A 182 -1.01 14.98 -11.87
CA GLY A 182 -1.23 15.26 -13.29
C GLY A 182 -2.56 14.73 -13.84
N GLY A 183 -3.38 14.10 -13.00
CA GLY A 183 -4.71 13.60 -13.37
C GLY A 183 -4.72 12.19 -13.96
N GLN A 184 -3.59 11.48 -13.96
CA GLN A 184 -3.56 10.07 -14.35
C GLN A 184 -4.28 9.23 -13.29
N ILE A 185 -5.11 8.30 -13.76
CA ILE A 185 -5.69 7.23 -12.94
C ILE A 185 -5.12 5.93 -13.49
N GLY A 186 -4.44 5.18 -12.65
CA GLY A 186 -3.85 3.90 -13.01
C GLY A 186 -4.22 2.80 -12.02
N MET A 187 -3.85 1.56 -12.35
CA MET A 187 -4.07 0.42 -11.49
C MET A 187 -2.89 -0.56 -11.52
N LEU A 188 -2.63 -1.16 -10.37
CA LEU A 188 -1.76 -2.31 -10.24
C LEU A 188 -2.64 -3.54 -10.01
N VAL A 189 -2.44 -4.53 -10.88
CA VAL A 189 -3.27 -5.73 -10.96
C VAL A 189 -2.43 -6.95 -10.58
N PRO A 190 -2.90 -7.82 -9.68
CA PRO A 190 -2.20 -9.06 -9.37
C PRO A 190 -2.35 -10.09 -10.50
N PHE A 191 -1.26 -10.78 -10.84
CA PHE A 191 -1.31 -11.90 -11.77
C PHE A 191 -2.07 -13.08 -11.18
N MET A 192 -2.87 -13.77 -12.00
CA MET A 192 -3.60 -14.98 -11.58
C MET A 192 -2.74 -16.24 -11.65
N SER A 193 -1.70 -16.23 -12.47
CA SER A 193 -0.87 -17.40 -12.73
C SER A 193 0.57 -16.99 -13.04
N ARG A 194 1.52 -17.89 -12.80
CA ARG A 194 2.92 -17.66 -13.10
C ARG A 194 3.16 -17.60 -14.61
N GLU A 195 2.40 -18.38 -15.37
CA GLU A 195 2.45 -18.40 -16.83
C GLU A 195 2.06 -17.04 -17.43
N GLU A 196 1.07 -16.35 -16.84
CA GLU A 196 0.67 -15.01 -17.25
C GLU A 196 1.75 -13.97 -16.94
N HIS A 197 2.37 -14.07 -15.76
CA HIS A 197 3.51 -13.23 -15.38
C HIS A 197 4.69 -13.43 -16.34
N ASP A 198 5.12 -14.67 -16.56
CA ASP A 198 6.29 -14.97 -17.39
C ASP A 198 6.05 -14.57 -18.86
N LEU A 199 4.82 -14.74 -19.37
CA LEU A 199 4.44 -14.27 -20.71
C LEU A 199 4.56 -12.76 -20.84
N LEU A 200 4.01 -11.99 -19.89
CA LEU A 200 4.03 -10.53 -19.95
C LEU A 200 5.41 -9.96 -19.67
N GLN A 201 6.19 -10.60 -18.81
CA GLN A 201 7.58 -10.20 -18.56
C GLN A 201 8.41 -10.33 -19.84
N ASN A 202 8.26 -11.44 -20.57
CA ASN A 202 8.95 -11.64 -21.83
C ASN A 202 8.44 -10.66 -22.91
N LEU A 203 7.12 -10.43 -22.99
CA LEU A 203 6.56 -9.44 -23.89
C LEU A 203 7.13 -8.04 -23.63
N GLU A 204 7.17 -7.60 -22.37
CA GLU A 204 7.76 -6.32 -21.97
C GLU A 204 9.22 -6.23 -22.43
N MET A 205 10.01 -7.29 -22.23
CA MET A 205 11.40 -7.33 -22.70
C MET A 205 11.53 -7.13 -24.22
N HIS A 206 10.69 -7.80 -25.03
CA HIS A 206 10.70 -7.60 -26.48
C HIS A 206 10.24 -6.19 -26.87
N MET A 207 9.19 -5.67 -26.21
CA MET A 207 8.66 -4.32 -26.46
C MET A 207 9.70 -3.23 -26.21
N ARG A 208 10.54 -3.38 -25.18
CA ARG A 208 11.64 -2.42 -24.89
C ARG A 208 12.62 -2.26 -26.05
N VAL A 209 12.84 -3.33 -26.83
CA VAL A 209 13.77 -3.33 -27.96
C VAL A 209 13.08 -2.94 -29.26
N GLU A 210 11.91 -3.51 -29.53
CA GLU A 210 11.22 -3.36 -30.81
C GLU A 210 10.39 -2.09 -30.93
N PHE A 211 9.97 -1.53 -29.79
CA PHE A 211 9.17 -0.32 -29.68
C PHE A 211 9.70 0.60 -28.55
N PRO A 212 10.93 1.12 -28.69
CA PRO A 212 11.58 1.90 -27.64
C PRO A 212 10.87 3.24 -27.40
N PRO A 213 11.02 3.83 -26.20
CA PRO A 213 10.42 5.14 -25.90
C PRO A 213 10.84 6.24 -26.88
N LEU A 214 9.87 7.02 -27.36
CA LEU A 214 10.05 8.02 -28.42
C LEU A 214 11.13 9.07 -28.11
N CYS A 215 11.29 9.43 -26.84
CA CYS A 215 12.26 10.44 -26.40
C CYS A 215 13.69 9.88 -26.21
N GLY A 216 13.97 8.65 -26.67
CA GLY A 216 15.29 8.03 -26.57
C GLY A 216 15.69 7.62 -25.15
N ARG A 217 14.74 7.60 -24.21
CA ARG A 217 15.00 7.18 -22.83
C ARG A 217 14.92 5.66 -22.73
N ASP A 218 15.84 5.05 -21.99
CA ASP A 218 15.73 3.63 -21.66
C ASP A 218 14.54 3.39 -20.72
N HIS A 219 13.69 2.44 -21.09
CA HIS A 219 12.44 2.15 -20.38
C HIS A 219 12.70 1.64 -18.96
N LEU A 220 13.63 0.70 -18.80
CA LEU A 220 13.92 0.09 -17.50
C LEU A 220 14.58 1.11 -16.57
N ALA A 221 15.47 1.95 -17.09
CA ALA A 221 16.08 3.06 -16.36
C ALA A 221 15.03 4.09 -15.93
N PHE A 222 14.03 4.37 -16.76
CA PHE A 222 12.91 5.22 -16.38
C PHE A 222 12.07 4.59 -15.25
N ARG A 223 11.62 3.34 -15.39
CA ARG A 223 10.83 2.65 -14.35
C ARG A 223 11.61 2.36 -13.07
N SER A 224 12.94 2.49 -13.12
CA SER A 224 13.88 2.32 -12.01
C SER A 224 14.48 3.65 -11.51
N TYR A 225 13.82 4.79 -11.74
CA TYR A 225 14.44 6.11 -11.57
C TYR A 225 15.02 6.37 -10.17
N TYR A 226 14.27 6.05 -9.12
CA TYR A 226 14.73 6.20 -7.72
C TYR A 226 15.11 4.86 -7.09
N HIS A 227 14.39 3.80 -7.42
CA HIS A 227 14.59 2.46 -6.89
C HIS A 227 14.51 1.46 -8.04
N PRO A 228 15.36 0.42 -8.08
CA PRO A 228 15.28 -0.62 -9.10
C PRO A 228 13.87 -1.23 -9.18
N CYS A 229 13.26 -1.22 -10.36
CA CYS A 229 11.95 -1.82 -10.58
C CYS A 229 11.96 -3.28 -10.09
N LYS A 230 10.97 -3.64 -9.27
CA LYS A 230 10.86 -4.97 -8.67
C LYS A 230 9.43 -5.47 -8.76
N SER A 231 9.27 -6.67 -9.33
CA SER A 231 8.01 -7.43 -9.32
C SER A 231 6.79 -6.68 -9.89
N VAL A 232 7.03 -5.77 -10.84
CA VAL A 232 6.00 -5.05 -11.59
C VAL A 232 6.37 -5.08 -13.07
N ILE A 233 5.39 -5.33 -13.93
CA ILE A 233 5.51 -5.29 -15.39
C ILE A 233 4.75 -4.06 -15.89
N ASP A 234 5.34 -3.31 -16.82
CA ASP A 234 4.69 -2.16 -17.41
C ASP A 234 3.63 -2.57 -18.44
N GLY A 235 2.37 -2.58 -18.01
CA GLY A 235 1.21 -2.88 -18.85
C GLY A 235 1.04 -1.88 -19.99
N ASP A 236 1.34 -0.59 -19.77
CA ASP A 236 1.21 0.46 -20.80
C ASP A 236 2.16 0.20 -21.97
N LEU A 237 3.38 -0.30 -21.67
CA LEU A 237 4.32 -0.71 -22.71
C LEU A 237 3.84 -1.97 -23.44
N CYS A 238 3.26 -2.93 -22.72
CA CYS A 238 2.75 -4.16 -23.33
C CYS A 238 1.56 -3.89 -24.27
N GLU A 239 0.66 -2.97 -23.92
CA GLU A 239 -0.50 -2.61 -24.74
C GLU A 239 -0.10 -1.94 -26.08
N GLN A 240 1.05 -1.28 -26.12
CA GLN A 240 1.61 -0.71 -27.36
C GLN A 240 1.94 -1.77 -28.42
N PHE A 241 1.95 -3.06 -28.06
CA PHE A 241 2.06 -4.15 -29.04
C PHE A 241 1.03 -4.02 -30.17
N SER A 242 -0.18 -3.54 -29.84
CA SER A 242 -1.25 -3.28 -30.81
C SER A 242 -0.90 -2.21 -31.87
N LEU A 243 0.01 -1.29 -31.56
CA LEU A 243 0.44 -0.18 -32.41
C LEU A 243 1.61 -0.53 -33.33
N MET A 244 2.26 -1.68 -33.10
CA MET A 244 3.39 -2.12 -33.91
C MET A 244 2.98 -2.57 -35.32
N ASP A 245 3.90 -2.49 -36.27
CA ASP A 245 3.71 -3.05 -37.60
C ASP A 245 3.41 -4.56 -37.54
N ALA A 246 2.50 -5.03 -38.39
CA ALA A 246 2.07 -6.43 -38.43
C ALA A 246 3.23 -7.42 -38.62
N THR A 247 4.31 -7.03 -39.30
CA THR A 247 5.51 -7.87 -39.46
C THR A 247 6.24 -8.03 -38.12
N LYS A 248 6.43 -6.95 -37.36
CA LYS A 248 7.09 -7.00 -36.05
C LYS A 248 6.23 -7.73 -35.01
N GLN A 249 4.92 -7.51 -35.03
CA GLN A 249 3.99 -8.26 -34.18
C GLN A 249 4.13 -9.78 -34.39
N LYS A 250 4.25 -10.22 -35.65
CA LYS A 250 4.47 -11.64 -35.98
C LYS A 250 5.81 -12.15 -35.44
N THR A 251 6.89 -11.38 -35.58
CA THR A 251 8.22 -11.76 -35.06
C THR A 251 8.18 -11.94 -33.55
N VAL A 252 7.73 -10.92 -32.82
CA VAL A 252 7.66 -10.96 -31.34
C VAL A 252 6.72 -12.06 -30.86
N ALA A 253 5.56 -12.23 -31.50
CA ALA A 253 4.63 -13.29 -31.13
C ALA A 253 5.22 -14.70 -31.36
N ALA A 254 5.96 -14.88 -32.45
CA ALA A 254 6.63 -16.15 -32.75
C ALA A 254 7.71 -16.49 -31.72
N GLU A 255 8.50 -15.50 -31.26
CA GLU A 255 9.49 -15.68 -30.18
C GLU A 255 8.84 -16.07 -28.85
N LEU A 256 7.63 -15.57 -28.59
CA LEU A 256 6.82 -15.95 -27.43
C LEU A 256 6.02 -17.25 -27.62
N GLY A 257 6.14 -17.91 -28.79
CA GLY A 257 5.40 -19.13 -29.12
C GLY A 257 3.88 -18.93 -29.20
N LYS A 258 3.43 -17.72 -29.57
CA LYS A 258 2.02 -17.32 -29.69
C LYS A 258 1.71 -16.74 -31.06
N LYS A 259 0.41 -16.61 -31.37
CA LYS A 259 -0.04 -15.79 -32.51
C LYS A 259 -0.28 -14.35 -32.07
N PRO A 260 -0.09 -13.34 -32.93
CA PRO A 260 -0.37 -11.93 -32.58
C PRO A 260 -1.77 -11.72 -32.01
N ASN A 261 -2.79 -12.32 -32.63
CA ASN A 261 -4.18 -12.22 -32.15
C ASN A 261 -4.39 -12.86 -30.77
N GLU A 262 -3.63 -13.89 -30.42
CA GLU A 262 -3.72 -14.52 -29.10
C GLU A 262 -3.12 -13.60 -28.03
N LEU A 263 -2.02 -12.91 -28.33
CA LEU A 263 -1.42 -11.92 -27.43
C LEU A 263 -2.33 -10.71 -27.23
N LEU A 264 -2.87 -10.15 -28.32
CA LEU A 264 -3.81 -9.03 -28.26
C LEU A 264 -5.04 -9.36 -27.42
N LYS A 265 -5.63 -10.54 -27.68
CA LYS A 265 -6.75 -11.03 -26.89
C LYS A 265 -6.37 -11.19 -25.42
N LYS A 266 -5.18 -11.72 -25.12
CA LYS A 266 -4.72 -11.92 -23.74
C LYS A 266 -4.53 -10.60 -22.99
N LEU A 267 -4.01 -9.57 -23.65
CA LEU A 267 -3.88 -8.22 -23.09
C LEU A 267 -5.27 -7.63 -22.78
N GLU A 268 -6.21 -7.74 -23.72
CA GLU A 268 -7.59 -7.29 -23.54
C GLU A 268 -8.31 -8.06 -22.43
N ASP A 269 -8.13 -9.38 -22.34
CA ASP A 269 -8.69 -10.24 -21.29
C ASP A 269 -8.15 -9.90 -19.89
N ILE A 270 -6.95 -9.32 -19.78
CA ILE A 270 -6.42 -8.84 -18.49
C ILE A 270 -7.07 -7.50 -18.14
N ARG A 271 -7.14 -6.57 -19.11
CA ARG A 271 -7.77 -5.25 -18.93
C ARG A 271 -9.23 -5.36 -18.51
N THR A 272 -10.02 -6.12 -19.27
CA THR A 272 -11.48 -6.32 -19.04
C THR A 272 -11.81 -7.07 -17.75
N ARG A 273 -10.85 -7.81 -17.18
CA ARG A 273 -11.03 -8.54 -15.92
C ARG A 273 -11.06 -7.62 -14.71
N PHE A 274 -10.42 -6.45 -14.79
CA PHE A 274 -10.27 -5.51 -13.67
C PHE A 274 -10.80 -4.11 -13.98
N ALA A 275 -10.93 -3.75 -15.26
CA ALA A 275 -11.33 -2.45 -15.75
C ALA A 275 -12.31 -2.56 -16.93
N PHE A 276 -12.77 -1.42 -17.43
CA PHE A 276 -13.71 -1.26 -18.54
C PHE A 276 -13.02 -0.98 -19.88
#